data_AF-A0A9W6X9K1-F1
#
_entry.id   AF-A0A9W6X9K1-F1
#
_cell.length_a   1.000
_cell.length_b   1.000
_cell.length_c   1.000
_cell.angle_alpha   90.00
_cell.angle_beta   90.00
_cell.angle_gamma   90.00
#
_symmetry.space_group_name_H-M   'P 1'
#
loop_
_entity.id
_entity.type
_entity.pdbx_description
1 polymer ?
#
loop_
_entity_poly.entity_id
_entity_poly.type
_entity_poly.pdbx_seq_one_letter_code
_entity_poly.pdbx_strand_id
1 'polypeptide(L)'
;MLTQQNQQLSEPSGKRVISMDSYYTRHALGKHVLEMTRGETRILGTCRLNYVDALTRSALEAAVFALANAVRASWKLVAALELVRDVKAAEKAHKQSQKD
;
A
#
# COMPACT_ATOMS: atom_id res chain seq x y z
N MET A 1 5.37 16.59 -19.32
CA MET A 1 4.54 16.76 -18.10
C MET A 1 5.31 16.19 -16.92
N LEU A 2 5.94 17.03 -16.10
CA LEU A 2 6.84 16.62 -15.00
C LEU A 2 6.65 17.49 -13.74
N THR A 3 5.50 18.16 -13.59
CA THR A 3 5.31 19.24 -12.60
C THR A 3 4.42 18.90 -11.40
N GLN A 4 3.89 17.67 -11.29
CA GLN A 4 3.02 17.25 -10.18
C GLN A 4 3.62 16.13 -9.31
N GLN A 5 4.94 15.99 -9.29
CA GLN A 5 5.55 14.73 -8.84
C GLN A 5 5.44 14.43 -7.34
N ASN A 6 5.13 15.42 -6.49
CA ASN A 6 4.87 15.22 -5.05
C ASN A 6 3.99 16.36 -4.50
N GLN A 7 2.68 16.28 -4.70
CA GLN A 7 1.76 17.24 -4.08
C GLN A 7 1.45 16.82 -2.64
N GLN A 8 1.70 17.73 -1.69
CA GLN A 8 1.28 17.56 -0.30
C GLN A 8 -0.14 18.10 -0.15
N LEU A 9 -1.08 17.22 0.20
CA LEU A 9 -2.47 17.57 0.47
C LEU A 9 -2.69 17.63 1.98
N SER A 10 -3.33 18.69 2.45
CA SER A 10 -3.72 18.83 3.85
C SER A 10 -5.09 18.16 4.06
N GLU A 11 -5.16 17.18 4.97
CA GLU A 11 -6.43 16.61 5.41
C GLU A 11 -7.09 17.56 6.43
N PRO A 12 -8.44 17.65 6.48
CA PRO A 12 -9.16 18.40 7.53
C PRO A 12 -8.78 18.01 8.97
N SER A 13 -8.20 16.83 9.19
CA SER A 13 -7.72 16.36 10.50
C SER A 13 -6.34 16.91 10.91
N GLY A 14 -5.67 17.66 10.02
CA GLY A 14 -4.29 18.13 10.21
C GLY A 14 -3.21 17.16 9.73
N LYS A 15 -3.59 15.95 9.27
CA LYS A 15 -2.65 14.99 8.67
C LYS A 15 -2.28 15.39 7.25
N ARG A 16 -1.07 15.00 6.84
CA ARG A 16 -0.52 15.31 5.52
C ARG A 16 -0.57 14.07 4.65
N VAL A 17 -1.08 14.19 3.44
CA VAL A 17 -1.03 13.12 2.44
C VAL A 17 -0.06 13.51 1.34
N ILE A 18 0.96 12.70 1.12
CA ILE A 18 1.89 12.85 0.00
C ILE A 18 1.38 11.96 -1.13
N SER A 19 1.00 12.56 -2.25
CA SER A 19 0.67 11.83 -3.47
C SER A 19 1.93 11.51 -4.26
N MET A 20 2.17 10.23 -4.54
CA MET A 20 3.34 9.73 -5.28
C MET A 20 2.92 8.93 -6.52
N ASP A 21 3.78 8.95 -7.53
CA ASP A 21 3.64 8.07 -8.70
C ASP A 21 4.08 6.62 -8.38
N SER A 22 3.86 5.71 -9.33
CA SER A 22 4.22 4.29 -9.19
C SER A 22 5.70 3.98 -9.15
N TYR A 23 6.57 4.93 -9.50
CA TYR A 23 8.01 4.74 -9.45
C TYR A 23 8.53 4.89 -8.02
N TYR A 24 7.98 5.85 -7.27
CA TYR A 24 8.39 6.16 -5.90
C TYR A 24 7.54 5.46 -4.83
N THR A 25 6.31 5.05 -5.15
CA THR A 25 5.42 4.42 -4.16
C THR A 25 5.89 3.01 -3.82
N ARG A 26 6.37 2.82 -2.58
CA ARG A 26 6.73 1.53 -2.00
C ARG A 26 6.09 1.39 -0.61
N HIS A 27 5.64 0.20 -0.26
CA HIS A 27 5.04 -0.10 1.05
C HIS A 27 5.98 0.23 2.21
N ALA A 28 7.25 -0.17 2.10
CA ALA A 28 8.27 0.13 3.09
C ALA A 28 8.45 1.64 3.30
N LEU A 29 8.43 2.44 2.23
CA LEU A 29 8.53 3.89 2.31
C LEU A 29 7.32 4.50 3.04
N GLY A 30 6.11 4.07 2.67
CA GLY A 30 4.87 4.47 3.35
C GLY A 30 4.91 4.23 4.85
N LYS A 31 5.38 3.04 5.27
CA LYS A 31 5.53 2.68 6.68
C LYS A 31 6.59 3.51 7.40
N HIS A 32 7.77 3.68 6.80
CA HIS A 32 8.85 4.48 7.39
C HIS A 32 8.43 5.94 7.60
N VAL A 33 7.74 6.53 6.62
CA VAL A 33 7.20 7.90 6.76
C VAL A 33 6.16 7.98 7.86
N LEU A 34 5.26 6.99 7.94
CA LEU A 34 4.25 6.94 9.00
C LEU A 34 4.90 6.84 10.39
N GLU A 35 5.91 5.99 10.56
CA GLU A 35 6.64 5.81 11.83
C GLU A 35 7.45 7.07 12.20
N MET A 36 8.22 7.61 11.25
CA MET A 36 9.04 8.81 11.44
C MET A 36 8.19 10.03 11.81
N THR A 37 7.00 10.15 11.24
CA THR A 37 6.07 11.26 11.50
C THR A 37 5.04 10.94 12.59
N ARG A 38 5.19 9.82 13.30
CA ARG A 38 4.24 9.38 14.35
C ARG A 38 2.78 9.38 13.90
N GLY A 39 2.53 9.02 12.64
CA GLY A 39 1.21 8.95 12.04
C GLY A 39 0.68 10.24 11.42
N GLU A 40 1.45 11.33 11.45
CA GLU A 40 1.03 12.62 10.90
C GLU A 40 1.01 12.62 9.36
N THR A 41 1.96 11.92 8.73
CA THR A 41 2.10 11.90 7.27
C THR A 41 1.80 10.51 6.70
N ARG A 42 1.00 10.47 5.65
CA ARG A 42 0.64 9.26 4.90
C ARG A 42 1.06 9.40 3.44
N ILE A 43 1.45 8.30 2.82
CA ILE A 43 1.72 8.25 1.38
C ILE A 43 0.53 7.60 0.68
N LEU A 44 0.09 8.23 -0.41
CA LEU A 44 -0.92 7.72 -1.32
C LEU A 44 -0.30 7.65 -2.72
N GLY A 45 -0.51 6.56 -3.43
CA GLY A 45 0.01 6.43 -4.78
C GLY A 45 -0.41 5.15 -5.45
N THR A 46 -0.17 5.09 -6.75
CA THR A 46 -0.26 3.82 -7.49
C THR A 46 1.00 3.00 -7.21
N CYS A 47 0.92 1.67 -7.21
CA CYS A 47 2.06 0.80 -6.98
C CYS A 47 2.16 -0.20 -8.13
N ARG A 48 3.38 -0.57 -8.53
CA ARG A 48 3.55 -1.63 -9.53
C ARG A 48 3.24 -2.99 -8.89
N LEU A 49 2.62 -3.90 -9.65
CA LEU A 49 2.21 -5.22 -9.14
C LEU A 49 3.39 -6.04 -8.58
N ASN A 50 4.59 -5.89 -9.15
CA ASN A 50 5.80 -6.55 -8.65
C ASN A 50 6.32 -5.99 -7.32
N TYR A 51 5.78 -4.88 -6.83
CA TYR A 51 6.07 -4.30 -5.52
C TYR A 51 4.97 -4.55 -4.48
N VAL A 52 3.90 -5.25 -4.87
CA VAL A 52 2.94 -5.82 -3.94
C VAL A 52 3.64 -6.95 -3.21
N ASP A 53 3.87 -6.75 -1.90
CA ASP A 53 4.47 -7.78 -1.07
C ASP A 53 3.43 -8.87 -0.73
N ALA A 54 3.92 -10.02 -0.24
CA ALA A 54 3.05 -11.16 0.08
C ALA A 54 1.95 -10.82 1.11
N LEU A 55 2.15 -9.76 1.89
CA LEU A 55 1.28 -9.38 3.01
C LEU A 55 0.15 -8.46 2.55
N THR A 56 0.46 -7.54 1.64
CA THR A 56 -0.49 -6.64 0.99
C THR A 56 -1.30 -7.32 -0.11
N ARG A 57 -0.81 -8.47 -0.60
CA ARG A 57 -1.50 -9.29 -1.61
C ARG A 57 -2.90 -9.71 -1.20
N SER A 58 -3.10 -10.13 0.05
CA SER A 58 -4.42 -10.54 0.56
C SER A 58 -5.44 -9.40 0.51
N ALA A 59 -5.02 -8.19 0.93
CA ALA A 59 -5.85 -6.99 0.88
C ALA A 59 -6.13 -6.54 -0.56
N LEU A 60 -5.15 -6.70 -1.47
CA LEU A 60 -5.32 -6.44 -2.89
C LEU A 60 -6.32 -7.42 -3.52
N GLU A 61 -6.22 -8.72 -3.23
CA GLU A 61 -7.13 -9.75 -3.72
C GLU A 61 -8.57 -9.49 -3.26
N ALA A 62 -8.76 -9.12 -1.99
CA ALA A 62 -10.06 -8.70 -1.46
C ALA A 62 -10.60 -7.43 -2.14
N ALA A 63 -9.71 -6.51 -2.54
CA ALA A 63 -10.10 -5.31 -3.27
C ALA A 63 -10.51 -5.62 -4.71
N VAL A 64 -9.76 -6.49 -5.40
CA VAL A 64 -10.10 -6.99 -6.73
C VAL A 64 -11.44 -7.72 -6.72
N PHE A 65 -11.67 -8.60 -5.75
CA PHE A 65 -12.93 -9.30 -5.60
C PHE A 65 -14.11 -8.34 -5.40
N ALA A 66 -13.92 -7.32 -4.55
CA ALA A 66 -14.94 -6.30 -4.33
C ALA A 66 -15.23 -5.43 -5.56
N LEU A 67 -14.28 -5.33 -6.49
CA LEU A 67 -14.43 -4.56 -7.73
C LEU A 67 -14.93 -5.41 -8.91
N ALA A 68 -15.06 -6.74 -8.76
CA ALA A 68 -15.39 -7.64 -9.86
C ALA A 68 -16.69 -7.27 -10.59
N ASN A 69 -17.68 -6.76 -9.86
CA ASN A 69 -18.98 -6.32 -10.40
C ASN A 69 -19.17 -4.79 -10.30
N ALA A 70 -18.11 -4.03 -10.04
CA ALA A 70 -18.21 -2.59 -9.91
C ALA A 70 -18.35 -1.93 -11.28
N VAL A 71 -18.95 -0.73 -11.31
CA VAL A 71 -19.08 0.07 -12.52
C VAL A 71 -17.69 0.35 -13.08
N ARG A 72 -17.55 0.35 -14.41
CA ARG A 72 -16.29 0.70 -15.08
C ARG A 72 -15.76 2.03 -14.55
N ALA A 73 -14.44 2.10 -14.32
CA ALA A 73 -13.77 3.22 -13.67
C ALA A 73 -14.10 3.41 -12.18
N SER A 74 -14.55 2.35 -11.49
CA SER A 74 -14.53 2.27 -10.02
C SER A 74 -13.14 1.96 -9.50
N TRP A 75 -12.82 2.46 -8.32
CA TRP A 75 -11.50 2.35 -7.70
C TRP A 75 -11.69 1.93 -6.23
N LYS A 76 -10.74 1.18 -5.69
CA LYS A 76 -10.72 0.82 -4.28
C LYS A 76 -9.35 1.11 -3.71
N LEU A 77 -9.33 1.87 -2.62
CA LEU A 77 -8.10 2.17 -1.90
C LEU A 77 -7.71 0.97 -1.04
N VAL A 78 -6.46 0.53 -1.17
CA VAL A 78 -5.90 -0.57 -0.38
C VAL A 78 -4.88 0.00 0.58
N ALA A 79 -5.11 -0.16 1.88
CA ALA A 79 -4.15 0.21 2.91
C ALA A 79 -3.04 -0.85 2.97
N ALA A 80 -1.80 -0.41 2.88
CA ALA A 80 -0.66 -1.29 2.75
C ALA A 80 0.45 -0.95 3.75
N LEU A 81 0.06 -0.89 5.02
CA LEU A 81 0.89 -0.42 6.15
C LEU A 81 1.34 -1.56 7.08
N GLU A 82 0.68 -2.72 7.03
CA GLU A 82 0.91 -3.86 7.91
C GLU A 82 2.02 -4.77 7.36
N LEU A 83 3.28 -4.39 7.55
CA LEU A 83 4.40 -5.33 7.47
C LEU A 83 4.35 -6.21 8.74
N VAL A 84 4.07 -7.51 8.56
CA VAL A 84 4.14 -8.54 9.59
C VAL A 84 5.49 -8.42 10.27
N ARG A 85 5.47 -8.23 11.59
CA ARG A 85 6.67 -8.04 12.42
C ARG A 85 7.66 -9.20 12.29
N ASP A 86 7.18 -10.37 11.87
CA ASP A 86 7.94 -11.60 11.78
C ASP A 86 7.83 -12.25 10.37
N VAL A 87 8.36 -11.54 9.37
CA VAL A 87 8.38 -11.96 7.96
C VAL A 87 8.91 -13.38 7.78
N LYS A 88 9.90 -13.79 8.59
CA LYS A 88 10.49 -15.14 8.54
C LYS A 88 9.50 -16.22 8.97
N ALA A 89 8.67 -15.95 9.97
CA ALA A 89 7.64 -16.89 10.42
C ALA A 89 6.55 -17.06 9.35
N ALA A 90 6.14 -15.95 8.72
CA ALA A 90 5.16 -15.96 7.64
C ALA A 90 5.68 -16.68 6.38
N GLU A 91 6.93 -16.45 5.99
CA GLU A 91 7.58 -17.17 4.88
C GLU A 91 7.67 -18.68 5.16
N LYS A 92 8.01 -19.06 6.40
CA LYS A 92 8.07 -20.47 6.81
C LYS A 92 6.70 -21.13 6.72
N ALA A 93 5.65 -20.47 7.22
CA ALA A 93 4.27 -20.95 7.13
C ALA A 93 3.82 -21.11 5.67
N HIS A 94 4.15 -20.14 4.80
CA HIS A 94 3.82 -20.21 3.38
C HIS A 94 4.53 -21.37 2.66
N LYS A 95 5.84 -21.55 2.92
CA LYS A 95 6.60 -22.71 2.39
C LYS A 95 6.08 -24.04 2.90
N GLN A 96 5.52 -24.09 4.11
CA GLN A 96 4.86 -25.28 4.65
C GLN A 96 3.54 -25.56 3.96
N SER A 97 2.70 -24.54 3.72
CA SER A 97 1.43 -24.70 3.00
C SER A 97 1.55 -25.06 1.51
N GLN A 98 2.74 -24.93 0.91
CA GLN A 98 3.02 -25.31 -0.48
C GLN A 98 3.63 -26.71 -0.62
N LYS A 99 3.88 -27.42 0.49
CA LYS A 99 4.43 -28.78 0.49
C LYS A 99 3.36 -29.87 0.57
N ASP A 100 2.11 -29.50 0.80
CA ASP A 100 0.94 -30.37 0.65
C ASP A 100 0.34 -30.20 -0.76
#